data_AF-A0A1I4FL46-F1
#
_entry.id   AF-A0A1I4FL46-F1
#
_cell.length_a   1.000
_cell.length_b   1.000
_cell.length_c   1.000
_cell.angle_alpha   90.00
_cell.angle_beta   90.00
_cell.angle_gamma   90.00
#
_symmetry.space_group_name_H-M   'P 1'
#
loop_
_entity.id
_entity.type
_entity.pdbx_description
1 polymer ?
#
loop_
_entity_poly.entity_id
_entity_poly.type
_entity_poly.pdbx_seq_one_letter_code
_entity_poly.pdbx_strand_id
1 'polypeptide(L)'
;MKAINAFVIIAMVVFLSGLIAFIGDRIGLKMGKKRVSLFGLRPRYSSIIITIITGILIAVISITILLGIYSELRHALFNINDVLSRLESLNQQLAERDQELTARNKELAAKDDQLTKLQNEIDSKEQVIEEKENELAAREKEIAKRDQEIAAVEAELKNLSANRKELQARITELNSQRDDLEKQITDLKSQTADLNEQIANLESDYDRLREVANQLQAGVIYYMGEDMVYQKGDIVYTDVLTGGRSEQSTISALNKYLQAANEVAKQNEIEVNQETGMALRLQTEDILNAARIIYNMDPGSRVIVSLVARVNVPKNDWLYANFQLHEDFIVFEKDSLIGSKQIVAGQSSSEIENSLRSLLQEINEKAINQGLLPDNSGQVGSINFSEFYDILNQVKAAEKKVTVKVYAKTAIWREDRLTDNINFKLE
;
A
#
# COMPACT_ATOMS: atom_id res chain seq x y z
N MET A 1 -94.25 -106.13 51.06
CA MET A 1 -94.95 -107.34 50.56
C MET A 1 -94.13 -108.64 50.61
N LYS A 2 -92.81 -108.62 50.89
CA LYS A 2 -92.00 -109.85 51.00
C LYS A 2 -92.20 -110.64 52.31
N ALA A 3 -92.45 -109.97 53.43
CA ALA A 3 -92.64 -110.63 54.73
C ALA A 3 -93.92 -111.48 54.82
N ILE A 4 -95.02 -111.03 54.19
CA ILE A 4 -96.30 -111.74 54.19
C ILE A 4 -96.17 -113.06 53.43
N ASN A 5 -95.47 -113.07 52.29
CA ASN A 5 -95.23 -114.31 51.53
C ASN A 5 -94.26 -115.26 52.24
N ALA A 6 -93.23 -114.74 52.93
CA ALA A 6 -92.32 -115.57 53.72
C ALA A 6 -93.06 -116.29 54.86
N PHE A 7 -93.92 -115.58 55.61
CA PHE A 7 -94.74 -116.18 56.66
C PHE A 7 -95.75 -117.19 56.11
N VAL A 8 -96.36 -116.92 54.95
CA VAL A 8 -97.29 -117.87 54.31
C VAL A 8 -96.58 -119.13 53.85
N ILE A 9 -95.37 -119.05 53.26
CA ILE A 9 -94.67 -120.28 52.84
C ILE A 9 -94.08 -121.01 54.06
N ILE A 10 -93.58 -120.30 55.09
CA ILE A 10 -93.15 -120.93 56.34
C ILE A 10 -94.33 -121.63 57.00
N ALA A 11 -95.50 -121.00 57.06
CA ALA A 11 -96.72 -121.61 57.59
C ALA A 11 -97.15 -122.84 56.75
N MET A 12 -97.12 -122.75 55.42
CA MET A 12 -97.38 -123.90 54.54
C MET A 12 -96.36 -125.02 54.75
N VAL A 13 -95.07 -124.71 54.81
CA VAL A 13 -94.01 -125.71 55.00
C VAL A 13 -94.14 -126.34 56.36
N VAL A 14 -94.36 -125.58 57.44
CA VAL A 14 -94.58 -126.13 58.79
C VAL A 14 -95.86 -126.97 58.83
N PHE A 15 -96.92 -126.54 58.16
CA PHE A 15 -98.17 -127.29 58.08
C PHE A 15 -98.00 -128.59 57.29
N LEU A 16 -97.34 -128.54 56.13
CA LEU A 16 -97.02 -129.72 55.31
C LEU A 16 -96.06 -130.65 56.05
N SER A 17 -95.06 -130.11 56.74
CA SER A 17 -94.12 -130.85 57.57
C SER A 17 -94.84 -131.56 58.71
N GLY A 18 -95.78 -130.88 59.38
CA GLY A 18 -96.62 -131.46 60.42
C GLY A 18 -97.58 -132.53 59.89
N LEU A 19 -98.17 -132.31 58.70
CA LEU A 19 -99.04 -133.28 58.05
C LEU A 19 -98.28 -134.54 57.62
N ILE A 20 -97.11 -134.38 57.03
CA ILE A 20 -96.25 -135.48 56.59
C ILE A 20 -95.65 -136.20 57.80
N ALA A 21 -95.25 -135.48 58.85
CA ALA A 21 -94.80 -136.08 60.11
C ALA A 21 -95.91 -136.91 60.78
N PHE A 22 -97.15 -136.41 60.78
CA PHE A 22 -98.31 -137.17 61.28
C PHE A 22 -98.56 -138.44 60.47
N ILE A 23 -98.44 -138.39 59.14
CA ILE A 23 -98.54 -139.58 58.29
C ILE A 23 -97.39 -140.56 58.57
N GLY A 24 -96.16 -140.06 58.71
CA GLY A 24 -94.98 -140.86 59.05
C GLY A 24 -95.14 -141.59 60.39
N ASP A 25 -95.61 -140.89 61.43
CA ASP A 25 -95.88 -141.47 62.74
C ASP A 25 -97.01 -142.51 62.67
N ARG A 26 -98.04 -142.25 61.87
CA ARG A 26 -99.15 -143.18 61.64
C ARG A 26 -98.70 -144.44 60.90
N ILE A 27 -97.77 -144.32 59.94
CA ILE A 27 -97.15 -145.45 59.24
C ILE A 27 -96.31 -146.27 60.24
N GLY A 28 -95.53 -145.61 61.10
CA GLY A 28 -94.78 -146.25 62.18
C GLY A 28 -95.69 -147.05 63.13
N LEU A 29 -96.79 -146.46 63.59
CA LEU A 29 -97.77 -147.08 64.49
C LEU A 29 -98.55 -148.24 63.84
N LYS A 30 -98.95 -148.10 62.58
CA LYS A 30 -99.66 -149.18 61.85
C LYS A 30 -98.75 -150.38 61.60
N MET A 31 -97.47 -150.14 61.32
CA MET A 31 -96.48 -151.20 61.17
C MET A 31 -96.16 -151.88 62.51
N GLY A 32 -96.17 -151.14 63.63
CA GLY A 32 -96.05 -151.69 64.97
C GLY A 32 -97.14 -152.71 65.36
N LYS A 33 -98.38 -152.54 64.87
CA LYS A 33 -99.48 -153.51 65.11
C LYS A 33 -99.47 -154.73 64.19
N LYS A 34 -98.90 -154.61 62.98
CA LYS A 34 -98.84 -155.72 61.99
C LYS A 34 -97.74 -156.75 62.28
N ARG A 35 -96.99 -156.63 63.38
CA ARG A 35 -95.83 -157.50 63.74
C ARG A 35 -94.85 -157.67 62.58
N VAL A 36 -94.64 -156.61 61.80
CA VAL A 36 -93.72 -156.65 60.66
C VAL A 36 -92.29 -156.61 61.21
N SER A 37 -91.51 -157.63 60.92
CA SER A 37 -90.09 -157.66 61.27
C SER A 37 -89.30 -157.05 60.11
N LEU A 38 -88.70 -155.88 60.33
CA LEU A 38 -87.71 -155.37 59.40
C LEU A 38 -86.36 -155.95 59.82
N PHE A 39 -85.78 -156.79 58.98
CA PHE A 39 -84.49 -157.47 59.21
C PHE A 39 -84.43 -158.32 60.49
N GLY A 40 -85.45 -159.15 60.76
CA GLY A 40 -85.41 -160.17 61.82
C GLY A 40 -85.48 -159.63 63.26
N LEU A 41 -85.59 -158.31 63.45
CA LEU A 41 -85.62 -157.66 64.76
C LEU A 41 -87.00 -157.76 65.42
N ARG A 42 -87.01 -157.75 66.77
CA ARG A 42 -88.23 -157.80 67.60
C ARG A 42 -89.12 -156.60 67.21
N PRO A 43 -90.42 -156.80 66.92
CA PRO A 43 -91.27 -155.83 66.21
C PRO A 43 -91.32 -154.39 66.74
N ARG A 44 -90.91 -154.14 67.99
CA ARG A 44 -90.88 -152.80 68.59
C ARG A 44 -89.75 -151.91 68.02
N TYR A 45 -88.56 -152.44 67.76
CA TYR A 45 -87.39 -151.62 67.36
C TYR A 45 -87.36 -151.27 65.86
N SER A 46 -87.82 -152.17 64.99
CA SER A 46 -87.93 -151.89 63.55
C SER A 46 -88.82 -150.68 63.26
N SER A 47 -89.84 -150.44 64.09
CA SER A 47 -90.71 -149.27 63.93
C SER A 47 -89.97 -147.95 64.15
N ILE A 48 -89.08 -147.87 65.15
CA ILE A 48 -88.36 -146.65 65.52
C ILE A 48 -87.36 -146.22 64.44
N ILE A 49 -86.62 -147.18 63.87
CA ILE A 49 -85.62 -146.90 62.83
C ILE A 49 -86.27 -146.35 61.57
N ILE A 50 -87.40 -146.95 61.16
CA ILE A 50 -88.16 -146.47 60.01
C ILE A 50 -88.59 -145.01 60.26
N THR A 51 -89.05 -144.68 61.47
CA THR A 51 -89.44 -143.31 61.84
C THR A 51 -88.29 -142.30 61.70
N ILE A 52 -87.07 -142.64 62.15
CA ILE A 52 -85.89 -141.75 62.04
C ILE A 52 -85.48 -141.55 60.57
N ILE A 53 -85.42 -142.64 59.79
CA ILE A 53 -85.06 -142.55 58.36
C ILE A 53 -86.10 -141.73 57.60
N THR A 54 -87.39 -141.94 57.87
CA THR A 54 -88.43 -141.09 57.29
C THR A 54 -88.28 -139.63 57.71
N GLY A 55 -87.87 -139.36 58.97
CA GLY A 55 -87.59 -138.00 59.44
C GLY A 55 -86.45 -137.31 58.70
N ILE A 56 -85.33 -137.99 58.47
CA ILE A 56 -84.19 -137.45 57.69
C ILE A 56 -84.59 -137.24 56.22
N LEU A 57 -85.28 -138.21 55.63
CA LEU A 57 -85.75 -138.12 54.25
C LEU A 57 -86.67 -136.90 54.08
N ILE A 58 -87.57 -136.66 55.05
CA ILE A 58 -88.42 -135.46 55.09
C ILE A 58 -87.57 -134.19 55.17
N ALA A 59 -86.55 -134.13 56.05
CA ALA A 59 -85.71 -132.93 56.17
C ALA A 59 -84.94 -132.60 54.88
N VAL A 60 -84.36 -133.59 54.19
CA VAL A 60 -83.65 -133.39 52.92
C VAL A 60 -84.61 -132.95 51.81
N ILE A 61 -85.78 -133.58 51.72
CA ILE A 61 -86.82 -133.20 50.75
C ILE A 61 -87.30 -131.78 51.04
N SER A 62 -87.52 -131.42 52.31
CA SER A 62 -87.91 -130.06 52.72
C SER A 62 -86.86 -129.02 52.32
N ILE A 63 -85.57 -129.28 52.54
CA ILE A 63 -84.49 -128.36 52.12
C ILE A 63 -84.41 -128.27 50.60
N THR A 64 -84.57 -129.38 49.89
CA THR A 64 -84.50 -129.41 48.41
C THR A 64 -85.68 -128.67 47.80
N ILE A 65 -86.88 -128.84 48.35
CA ILE A 65 -88.08 -128.08 47.99
C ILE A 65 -87.87 -126.59 48.29
N LEU A 66 -87.33 -126.24 49.46
CA LEU A 66 -87.04 -124.86 49.83
C LEU A 66 -86.08 -124.19 48.83
N LEU A 67 -84.99 -124.87 48.46
CA LEU A 67 -84.03 -124.40 47.46
C LEU A 67 -84.61 -124.36 46.03
N GLY A 68 -85.58 -125.23 45.73
CA GLY A 68 -86.27 -125.27 44.43
C GLY A 68 -87.34 -124.19 44.26
N ILE A 69 -88.10 -123.89 45.30
CA ILE A 69 -89.15 -122.85 45.30
C ILE A 69 -88.53 -121.46 45.44
N TYR A 70 -87.52 -121.30 46.29
CA TYR A 70 -86.93 -120.00 46.59
C TYR A 70 -85.68 -119.76 45.75
N SER A 71 -85.89 -119.28 44.52
CA SER A 71 -84.82 -118.91 43.59
C SER A 71 -83.84 -117.89 44.18
N GLU A 72 -84.32 -116.99 45.04
CA GLU A 72 -83.49 -116.00 45.75
C GLU A 72 -82.47 -116.66 46.71
N LEU A 73 -82.81 -117.76 47.40
CA LEU A 73 -81.88 -118.47 48.31
C LEU A 73 -80.79 -119.20 47.50
N ARG A 74 -81.18 -119.82 46.37
CA ARG A 74 -80.23 -120.44 45.44
C ARG A 74 -79.28 -119.39 44.83
N HIS A 75 -79.80 -118.26 44.37
CA HIS A 75 -78.97 -117.18 43.83
C HIS A 75 -78.04 -116.57 44.88
N ALA A 76 -78.48 -116.39 46.13
CA ALA A 76 -77.63 -115.86 47.20
C ALA A 76 -76.52 -116.83 47.65
N LEU A 77 -76.81 -118.14 47.74
CA LEU A 77 -75.84 -119.15 48.16
C LEU A 77 -74.80 -119.48 47.07
N PHE A 78 -75.19 -119.52 45.80
CA PHE A 78 -74.28 -119.92 44.71
C PHE A 78 -73.54 -118.74 44.05
N ASN A 79 -74.06 -117.50 44.11
CA ASN A 79 -73.39 -116.33 43.51
C ASN A 79 -72.50 -115.56 44.48
N ILE A 80 -72.24 -116.07 45.68
CA ILE A 80 -71.32 -115.45 46.65
C ILE A 80 -69.91 -115.29 46.04
N ASN A 81 -69.48 -116.24 45.20
CA ASN A 81 -68.18 -116.20 44.52
C ASN A 81 -68.11 -115.10 43.44
N ASP A 82 -69.21 -114.85 42.71
CA ASP A 82 -69.30 -113.76 41.73
C ASP A 82 -69.28 -112.40 42.43
N VAL A 83 -69.91 -112.30 43.60
CA VAL A 83 -69.89 -111.07 44.42
C VAL A 83 -68.48 -110.84 44.98
N LEU A 84 -67.82 -111.88 45.51
CA LEU A 84 -66.45 -111.78 46.02
C LEU A 84 -65.45 -111.41 44.93
N SER A 85 -65.51 -112.06 43.76
CA SER A 85 -64.63 -111.73 42.62
C SER A 85 -64.89 -110.34 42.05
N ARG A 86 -66.15 -109.90 42.00
CA ARG A 86 -66.48 -108.53 41.59
C ARG A 86 -65.98 -107.51 42.60
N LEU A 87 -66.10 -107.78 43.90
CA LEU A 87 -65.60 -106.94 44.99
C LEU A 87 -64.07 -106.86 44.95
N GLU A 88 -63.39 -107.98 44.69
CA GLU A 88 -61.93 -108.02 44.47
C GLU A 88 -61.51 -107.21 43.24
N SER A 89 -62.18 -107.40 42.10
CA SER A 89 -61.90 -106.62 40.87
C SER A 89 -62.18 -105.12 41.03
N LEU A 90 -63.23 -104.75 41.78
CA LEU A 90 -63.55 -103.37 42.10
C LEU A 90 -62.52 -102.76 43.04
N ASN A 91 -62.09 -103.50 44.07
CA ASN A 91 -61.01 -103.06 44.95
C ASN A 91 -59.70 -102.90 44.19
N GLN A 92 -59.40 -103.79 43.25
CA GLN A 92 -58.22 -103.66 42.40
C GLN A 92 -58.30 -102.44 41.48
N GLN A 93 -59.44 -102.21 40.81
CA GLN A 93 -59.64 -101.02 39.98
C GLN A 93 -59.60 -99.72 40.81
N LEU A 94 -60.13 -99.74 42.03
CA LEU A 94 -60.07 -98.61 42.96
C LEU A 94 -58.61 -98.33 43.34
N ALA A 95 -57.85 -99.36 43.69
CA ALA A 95 -56.42 -99.24 44.01
C ALA A 95 -55.60 -98.73 42.82
N GLU A 96 -55.87 -99.21 41.60
CA GLU A 96 -55.23 -98.73 40.37
C GLU A 96 -55.56 -97.25 40.09
N ARG A 97 -56.81 -96.83 40.30
CA ARG A 97 -57.24 -95.44 40.11
C ARG A 97 -56.71 -94.52 41.18
N ASP A 98 -56.63 -94.97 42.43
CA ASP A 98 -55.98 -94.23 43.50
C ASP A 98 -54.48 -94.05 43.20
N GLN A 99 -53.82 -95.08 42.66
CA GLN A 99 -52.44 -94.98 42.20
C GLN A 99 -52.29 -94.01 41.01
N GLU A 100 -53.21 -94.02 40.05
CA GLU A 100 -53.22 -93.08 38.92
C GLU A 100 -53.45 -91.63 39.39
N LEU A 101 -54.41 -91.40 40.29
CA LEU A 101 -54.69 -90.08 40.87
C LEU A 101 -53.49 -89.56 41.66
N THR A 102 -52.84 -90.40 42.46
CA THR A 102 -51.63 -89.99 43.20
C THR A 102 -50.48 -89.66 42.25
N ALA A 103 -50.32 -90.40 41.14
CA ALA A 103 -49.32 -90.09 40.12
C ALA A 103 -49.61 -88.77 39.40
N ARG A 104 -50.87 -88.53 38.99
CA ARG A 104 -51.31 -87.27 38.38
C ARG A 104 -51.19 -86.09 39.31
N ASN A 105 -51.53 -86.24 40.59
CA ASN A 105 -51.36 -85.19 41.59
C ASN A 105 -49.87 -84.84 41.79
N LYS A 106 -48.97 -85.82 41.75
CA LYS A 106 -47.52 -85.55 41.76
C LYS A 106 -47.05 -84.82 40.50
N GLU A 107 -47.57 -85.20 39.33
CA GLU A 107 -47.27 -84.53 38.07
C GLU A 107 -47.77 -83.07 38.06
N LEU A 108 -48.99 -82.83 38.52
CA LEU A 108 -49.55 -81.49 38.67
C LEU A 108 -48.73 -80.64 39.65
N ALA A 109 -48.38 -81.18 40.82
CA ALA A 109 -47.52 -80.48 41.77
C ALA A 109 -46.15 -80.10 41.14
N ALA A 110 -45.54 -81.03 40.39
CA ALA A 110 -44.28 -80.73 39.69
C ALA A 110 -44.45 -79.68 38.58
N LYS A 111 -45.60 -79.63 37.92
CA LYS A 111 -45.93 -78.61 36.91
C LYS A 111 -46.20 -77.25 37.55
N ASP A 112 -46.90 -77.20 38.68
CA ASP A 112 -47.12 -75.97 39.44
C ASP A 112 -45.79 -75.40 39.96
N ASP A 113 -44.87 -76.26 40.42
CA ASP A 113 -43.51 -75.85 40.78
C ASP A 113 -42.73 -75.28 39.58
N GLN A 114 -42.87 -75.89 38.39
CA GLN A 114 -42.25 -75.39 37.15
C GLN A 114 -42.84 -74.04 36.73
N LEU A 115 -44.16 -73.87 36.80
CA LEU A 115 -44.85 -72.62 36.48
C LEU A 115 -44.43 -71.52 37.45
N THR A 116 -44.33 -71.81 38.74
CA THR A 116 -43.88 -70.85 39.75
C THR A 116 -42.44 -70.39 39.48
N LYS A 117 -41.54 -71.32 39.11
CA LYS A 117 -40.17 -70.97 38.72
C LYS A 117 -40.11 -70.10 37.47
N LEU A 118 -40.86 -70.47 36.43
CA LEU A 118 -40.94 -69.69 35.20
C LEU A 118 -41.53 -68.29 35.44
N GLN A 119 -42.54 -68.17 36.29
CA GLN A 119 -43.11 -66.88 36.66
C GLN A 119 -42.07 -65.99 37.34
N ASN A 120 -41.34 -66.53 38.32
CA ASN A 120 -40.26 -65.79 38.97
C ASN A 120 -39.14 -65.38 38.00
N GLU A 121 -38.80 -66.22 37.02
CA GLU A 121 -37.84 -65.87 35.97
C GLU A 121 -38.37 -64.77 35.03
N ILE A 122 -39.67 -64.79 34.70
CA ILE A 122 -40.32 -63.74 33.90
C ILE A 122 -40.30 -62.42 34.66
N ASP A 123 -40.75 -62.41 35.92
CA ASP A 123 -40.77 -61.21 36.76
C ASP A 123 -39.35 -60.62 36.93
N SER A 124 -38.34 -61.48 37.11
CA SER A 124 -36.94 -61.03 37.19
C SER A 124 -36.44 -60.44 35.87
N LYS A 125 -36.83 -61.03 34.72
CA LYS A 125 -36.45 -60.49 33.40
C LYS A 125 -37.17 -59.18 33.09
N GLU A 126 -38.44 -59.04 33.48
CA GLU A 126 -39.18 -57.79 33.31
C GLU A 126 -38.53 -56.64 34.10
N GLN A 127 -38.08 -56.90 35.33
CA GLN A 127 -37.31 -55.90 36.10
C GLN A 127 -36.01 -55.49 35.39
N VAL A 128 -35.26 -56.46 34.85
CA VAL A 128 -34.02 -56.16 34.10
C VAL A 128 -34.31 -55.38 32.82
N ILE A 129 -35.41 -55.68 32.13
CA ILE A 129 -35.84 -54.92 30.94
C ILE A 129 -36.16 -53.49 31.33
N GLU A 130 -36.94 -53.27 32.39
CA GLU A 130 -37.28 -51.93 32.87
C GLU A 130 -36.04 -51.12 33.28
N GLU A 131 -35.07 -51.74 33.97
CA GLU A 131 -33.79 -51.11 34.29
C GLU A 131 -33.01 -50.72 33.02
N LYS A 132 -32.98 -51.58 32.01
CA LYS A 132 -32.28 -51.33 30.75
C LYS A 132 -32.96 -50.26 29.90
N GLU A 133 -34.28 -50.21 29.88
CA GLU A 133 -35.04 -49.15 29.21
C GLU A 133 -34.76 -47.79 29.86
N ASN A 134 -34.71 -47.73 31.19
CA ASN A 134 -34.35 -46.52 31.92
C ASN A 134 -32.89 -46.08 31.64
N GLU A 135 -31.95 -47.03 31.58
CA GLU A 135 -30.55 -46.75 31.22
C GLU A 135 -30.44 -46.23 29.79
N LEU A 136 -31.14 -46.82 28.83
CA LEU A 136 -31.20 -46.37 27.44
C LEU A 136 -31.74 -44.95 27.33
N ALA A 137 -32.88 -44.66 27.99
CA ALA A 137 -33.46 -43.32 27.98
C ALA A 137 -32.54 -42.27 28.59
N ALA A 138 -31.75 -42.62 29.61
CA ALA A 138 -30.74 -41.74 30.19
C ALA A 138 -29.58 -41.49 29.22
N ARG A 139 -29.09 -42.52 28.53
CA ARG A 139 -28.03 -42.40 27.52
C ARG A 139 -28.47 -41.60 26.30
N GLU A 140 -29.70 -41.77 25.82
CA GLU A 140 -30.24 -40.97 24.72
C GLU A 140 -30.27 -39.48 25.07
N LYS A 141 -30.66 -39.13 26.31
CA LYS A 141 -30.59 -37.74 26.78
C LYS A 141 -29.16 -37.20 26.84
N GLU A 142 -28.20 -38.03 27.25
CA GLU A 142 -26.79 -37.64 27.30
C GLU A 142 -26.23 -37.42 25.89
N ILE A 143 -26.55 -38.30 24.94
CA ILE A 143 -26.17 -38.17 23.52
C ILE A 143 -26.76 -36.88 22.95
N ALA A 144 -28.05 -36.62 23.15
CA ALA A 144 -28.70 -35.40 22.66
C ALA A 144 -28.04 -34.13 23.21
N LYS A 145 -27.61 -34.14 24.48
CA LYS A 145 -26.86 -33.03 25.09
C LYS A 145 -25.48 -32.86 24.45
N ARG A 146 -24.78 -33.97 24.21
CA ARG A 146 -23.45 -33.94 23.56
C ARG A 146 -23.51 -33.47 22.13
N ASP A 147 -24.55 -33.85 21.38
CA ASP A 147 -24.77 -33.37 20.02
C ASP A 147 -25.01 -31.85 20.00
N GLN A 148 -25.75 -31.31 20.98
CA GLN A 148 -25.91 -29.86 21.14
C GLN A 148 -24.59 -29.15 21.48
N GLU A 149 -23.78 -29.72 22.38
CA GLU A 149 -22.46 -29.20 22.72
C GLU A 149 -21.51 -29.21 21.51
N ILE A 150 -21.50 -30.30 20.73
CA ILE A 150 -20.72 -30.41 19.48
C ILE A 150 -21.16 -29.35 18.48
N ALA A 151 -22.46 -29.21 18.23
CA ALA A 151 -22.99 -28.21 17.30
C ALA A 151 -22.62 -26.77 17.72
N ALA A 152 -22.62 -26.48 19.02
CA ALA A 152 -22.21 -25.18 19.55
C ALA A 152 -20.70 -24.93 19.32
N VAL A 153 -19.85 -25.93 19.60
CA VAL A 153 -18.41 -25.84 19.37
C VAL A 153 -18.07 -25.71 17.89
N GLU A 154 -18.77 -26.43 17.00
CA GLU A 154 -18.59 -26.30 15.55
C GLU A 154 -18.95 -24.89 15.04
N ALA A 155 -20.03 -24.31 15.56
CA ALA A 155 -20.41 -22.93 15.25
C ALA A 155 -19.36 -21.92 15.74
N GLU A 156 -18.83 -22.10 16.96
CA GLU A 156 -17.76 -21.27 17.50
C GLU A 156 -16.49 -21.38 16.66
N LEU A 157 -16.08 -22.61 16.29
CA LEU A 157 -14.89 -22.86 15.47
C LEU A 157 -15.02 -22.23 14.08
N LYS A 158 -16.22 -22.26 13.48
CA LYS A 158 -16.51 -21.55 12.23
C LYS A 158 -16.35 -20.04 12.37
N ASN A 159 -16.88 -19.45 13.44
CA ASN A 159 -16.72 -18.02 13.72
C ASN A 159 -15.26 -17.65 13.97
N LEU A 160 -14.53 -18.44 14.76
CA LEU A 160 -13.11 -18.22 15.04
C LEU A 160 -12.26 -18.32 13.77
N SER A 161 -12.58 -19.26 12.88
CA SER A 161 -11.94 -19.40 11.57
C SER A 161 -12.21 -18.20 10.66
N ALA A 162 -13.44 -17.66 10.66
CA ALA A 162 -13.77 -16.44 9.93
C ALA A 162 -13.00 -15.23 10.47
N ASN A 163 -12.99 -15.03 11.80
CA ASN A 163 -12.23 -13.97 12.45
C ASN A 163 -10.73 -14.08 12.16
N ARG A 164 -10.17 -15.29 12.15
CA ARG A 164 -8.76 -15.51 11.80
C ARG A 164 -8.46 -15.07 10.37
N LYS A 165 -9.34 -15.37 9.42
CA LYS A 165 -9.19 -14.93 8.02
C LYS A 165 -9.26 -13.41 7.90
N GLU A 166 -10.19 -12.77 8.61
CA GLU A 166 -10.32 -11.31 8.63
C GLU A 166 -9.08 -10.64 9.22
N LEU A 167 -8.60 -11.13 10.37
CA LEU A 167 -7.38 -10.63 11.00
C LEU A 167 -6.16 -10.82 10.09
N GLN A 168 -6.08 -11.94 9.39
CA GLN A 168 -4.99 -12.20 8.44
C GLN A 168 -5.04 -11.23 7.25
N ALA A 169 -6.22 -10.94 6.72
CA ALA A 169 -6.39 -9.91 5.68
C ALA A 169 -6.00 -8.52 6.20
N ARG A 170 -6.38 -8.17 7.44
CA ARG A 170 -5.99 -6.91 8.10
C ARG A 170 -4.47 -6.78 8.27
N ILE A 171 -3.80 -7.87 8.64
CA ILE A 171 -2.32 -7.90 8.75
C ILE A 171 -1.69 -7.66 7.38
N THR A 172 -2.18 -8.30 6.32
CA THR A 172 -1.67 -8.07 4.95
C THR A 172 -1.85 -6.61 4.52
N GLU A 173 -3.01 -6.03 4.78
CA GLU A 173 -3.29 -4.61 4.50
C GLU A 173 -2.36 -3.68 5.27
N LEU A 174 -2.20 -3.89 6.58
CA LEU A 174 -1.31 -3.08 7.41
C LEU A 174 0.16 -3.18 6.98
N ASN A 175 0.61 -4.36 6.55
CA ASN A 175 1.95 -4.53 6.00
C ASN A 175 2.12 -3.74 4.69
N SER A 176 1.13 -3.76 3.79
CA SER A 176 1.16 -2.95 2.57
C SER A 176 1.22 -1.45 2.87
N GLN A 177 0.45 -0.99 3.87
CA GLN A 177 0.48 0.41 4.29
C GLN A 177 1.83 0.81 4.90
N ARG A 178 2.43 -0.09 5.69
CA ARG A 178 3.78 0.12 6.22
C ARG A 178 4.81 0.25 5.10
N ASP A 179 4.78 -0.64 4.10
CA ASP A 179 5.72 -0.60 2.98
C ASP A 179 5.60 0.69 2.16
N ASP A 180 4.37 1.20 1.99
CA ASP A 180 4.13 2.48 1.32
C ASP A 180 4.67 3.66 2.13
N LEU A 181 4.42 3.70 3.44
CA LEU A 181 4.98 4.72 4.33
C LEU A 181 6.52 4.69 4.35
N GLU A 182 7.13 3.50 4.29
CA GLU A 182 8.59 3.36 4.25
C GLU A 182 9.18 3.93 2.95
N LYS A 183 8.48 3.75 1.81
CA LYS A 183 8.83 4.43 0.55
C LYS A 183 8.70 5.95 0.64
N GLN A 184 7.60 6.45 1.22
CA GLN A 184 7.40 7.90 1.39
C GLN A 184 8.51 8.51 2.27
N ILE A 185 8.91 7.85 3.36
CA ILE A 185 10.02 8.29 4.21
C ILE A 185 11.32 8.36 3.42
N THR A 186 11.58 7.36 2.57
CA THR A 186 12.79 7.32 1.75
C THR A 186 12.82 8.44 0.72
N ASP A 187 11.69 8.72 0.08
CA ASP A 187 11.53 9.81 -0.87
C ASP A 187 11.73 11.19 -0.21
N LEU A 188 11.06 11.44 0.92
CA LEU A 188 11.22 12.68 1.69
C LEU A 188 12.66 12.90 2.15
N LYS A 189 13.36 11.82 2.52
CA LYS A 189 14.78 11.89 2.89
C LYS A 189 15.65 12.28 1.70
N SER A 190 15.35 11.76 0.50
CA SER A 190 16.03 12.16 -0.74
C SER A 190 15.78 13.63 -1.07
N GLN A 191 14.53 14.09 -0.98
CA GLN A 191 14.19 15.51 -1.19
C GLN A 191 14.90 16.44 -0.20
N THR A 192 15.02 16.02 1.06
CA THR A 192 15.74 16.79 2.08
C THR A 192 17.23 16.89 1.77
N ALA A 193 17.84 15.81 1.26
CA ALA A 193 19.23 15.82 0.84
C ALA A 193 19.47 16.77 -0.34
N ASP A 194 18.61 16.71 -1.35
CA ASP A 194 18.65 17.59 -2.53
C ASP A 194 18.47 19.07 -2.15
N LEU A 195 17.49 19.39 -1.29
CA LEU A 195 17.29 20.76 -0.80
C LEU A 195 18.50 21.27 0.00
N ASN A 196 19.14 20.43 0.81
CA ASN A 196 20.34 20.84 1.54
C ASN A 196 21.53 21.09 0.60
N GLU A 197 21.66 20.31 -0.48
CA GLU A 197 22.67 20.55 -1.52
C GLU A 197 22.40 21.87 -2.26
N GLN A 198 21.13 22.14 -2.60
CA GLN A 198 20.74 23.43 -3.18
C GLN A 198 21.07 24.60 -2.26
N ILE A 199 20.74 24.50 -0.96
CA ILE A 199 21.08 25.54 0.03
C ILE A 199 22.59 25.78 0.07
N ALA A 200 23.40 24.72 0.14
CA ALA A 200 24.86 24.86 0.15
C ALA A 200 25.41 25.55 -1.12
N ASN A 201 24.83 25.24 -2.29
CA ASN A 201 25.19 25.91 -3.54
C ASN A 201 24.79 27.38 -3.54
N LEU A 202 23.57 27.71 -3.09
CA LEU A 202 23.08 29.08 -2.97
C LEU A 202 23.92 29.91 -1.98
N GLU A 203 24.34 29.32 -0.86
CA GLU A 203 25.25 29.97 0.09
C GLU A 203 26.61 30.27 -0.55
N SER A 204 27.17 29.33 -1.33
CA SER A 204 28.42 29.55 -2.06
C SER A 204 28.29 30.66 -3.11
N ASP A 205 27.19 30.69 -3.86
CA ASP A 205 26.93 31.73 -4.85
C ASP A 205 26.75 33.11 -4.19
N TYR A 206 26.10 33.16 -3.03
CA TYR A 206 25.97 34.38 -2.25
C TYR A 206 27.32 34.92 -1.79
N ASP A 207 28.21 34.05 -1.29
CA ASP A 207 29.55 34.46 -0.86
C ASP A 207 30.39 34.99 -2.03
N ARG A 208 30.33 34.33 -3.19
CA ARG A 208 30.99 34.81 -4.42
C ARG A 208 30.46 36.18 -4.84
N LEU A 209 29.14 36.36 -4.83
CA LEU A 209 28.53 37.62 -5.21
C LEU A 209 28.94 38.75 -4.26
N ARG A 210 29.03 38.45 -2.96
CA ARG A 210 29.50 39.39 -1.94
C ARG A 210 30.96 39.80 -2.18
N GLU A 211 31.83 38.86 -2.55
CA GLU A 211 33.21 39.16 -2.90
C GLU A 211 33.31 40.08 -4.12
N VAL A 212 32.56 39.77 -5.19
CA VAL A 212 32.50 40.60 -6.40
C VAL A 212 31.99 42.01 -6.07
N ALA A 213 30.94 42.12 -5.25
CA ALA A 213 30.41 43.42 -4.85
C ALA A 213 31.45 44.27 -4.09
N ASN A 214 32.21 43.66 -3.17
CA ASN A 214 33.27 44.33 -2.45
C ASN A 214 34.40 44.80 -3.37
N GLN A 215 34.82 43.97 -4.33
CA GLN A 215 35.83 44.32 -5.33
C GLN A 215 35.36 45.49 -6.21
N LEU A 216 34.11 45.46 -6.66
CA LEU A 216 33.54 46.50 -7.49
C LEU A 216 33.45 47.83 -6.72
N GLN A 217 33.01 47.79 -5.46
CA GLN A 217 32.96 48.98 -4.60
C GLN A 217 34.35 49.59 -4.39
N ALA A 218 35.38 48.77 -4.16
CA ALA A 218 36.76 49.26 -4.01
C ALA A 218 37.27 49.91 -5.31
N GLY A 219 37.02 49.28 -6.47
CA GLY A 219 37.39 49.84 -7.77
C GLY A 219 36.69 51.17 -8.07
N VAL A 220 35.39 51.27 -7.77
CA VAL A 220 34.61 52.50 -7.99
C VAL A 220 35.13 53.65 -7.12
N ILE A 221 35.46 53.40 -5.84
CA ILE A 221 36.03 54.43 -4.96
C ILE A 221 37.37 54.94 -5.50
N TYR A 222 38.22 54.05 -6.05
CA TYR A 222 39.52 54.43 -6.61
C TYR A 222 39.39 55.37 -7.82
N TYR A 223 38.43 55.13 -8.72
CA TYR A 223 38.26 55.95 -9.92
C TYR A 223 37.36 57.19 -9.75
N MET A 224 36.58 57.27 -8.67
CA MET A 224 35.70 58.43 -8.40
C MET A 224 36.26 59.42 -7.37
N GLY A 225 37.29 59.04 -6.61
CA GLY A 225 37.80 59.82 -5.48
C GLY A 225 38.90 60.84 -5.81
N GLU A 226 39.55 60.75 -6.97
CA GLU A 226 40.70 61.58 -7.31
C GLU A 226 40.40 62.59 -8.44
N ASP A 227 40.89 63.81 -8.29
CA ASP A 227 40.78 64.86 -9.31
C ASP A 227 41.49 64.42 -10.59
N MET A 228 40.77 64.43 -11.71
CA MET A 228 41.32 64.01 -13.00
C MET A 228 42.20 65.10 -13.61
N VAL A 229 43.43 64.73 -13.98
CA VAL A 229 44.42 65.63 -14.60
C VAL A 229 44.41 65.54 -16.11
N TYR A 230 44.25 64.34 -16.67
CA TYR A 230 44.04 64.12 -18.10
C TYR A 230 42.86 63.17 -18.35
N GLN A 231 42.06 63.46 -19.36
CA GLN A 231 41.06 62.55 -19.90
C GLN A 231 41.63 61.73 -21.05
N LYS A 232 41.09 60.53 -21.24
CA LYS A 232 41.40 59.74 -22.42
C LYS A 232 41.10 60.54 -23.69
N GLY A 233 42.12 60.71 -24.55
CA GLY A 233 42.03 61.47 -25.79
C GLY A 233 42.62 62.87 -25.71
N ASP A 234 42.99 63.36 -24.52
CA ASP A 234 43.61 64.68 -24.38
C ASP A 234 44.97 64.71 -25.07
N ILE A 235 45.23 65.79 -25.82
CA ILE A 235 46.53 66.05 -26.43
C ILE A 235 47.45 66.61 -25.34
N VAL A 236 48.47 65.84 -25.01
CA VAL A 236 49.49 66.19 -24.01
C VAL A 236 50.50 67.17 -24.61
N TYR A 237 50.97 66.88 -25.82
CA TYR A 237 51.97 67.69 -26.52
C TYR A 237 51.88 67.47 -28.03
N THR A 238 52.18 68.48 -28.83
CA THR A 238 52.25 68.38 -30.30
C THR A 238 53.43 69.18 -30.82
N ASP A 239 54.12 68.64 -31.83
CA ASP A 239 55.23 69.29 -32.52
C ASP A 239 55.37 68.71 -33.95
N VAL A 240 56.07 69.42 -34.83
CA VAL A 240 56.31 69.00 -36.21
C VAL A 240 57.74 68.48 -36.39
N LEU A 241 57.85 67.24 -36.85
CA LEU A 241 59.12 66.59 -37.15
C LEU A 241 59.33 66.47 -38.67
N THR A 242 60.59 66.34 -39.08
CA THR A 242 60.97 66.15 -40.48
C THR A 242 61.27 64.68 -40.75
N GLY A 243 60.57 64.10 -41.73
CA GLY A 243 60.70 62.72 -42.19
C GLY A 243 61.84 62.50 -43.18
N GLY A 244 62.17 61.22 -43.39
CA GLY A 244 63.17 60.77 -44.36
C GLY A 244 64.62 61.18 -44.03
N ARG A 245 64.91 61.44 -42.75
CA ARG A 245 66.26 61.71 -42.24
C ARG A 245 66.97 60.40 -41.87
N SER A 246 68.27 60.48 -41.61
CA SER A 246 69.02 59.31 -41.09
C SER A 246 68.43 58.81 -39.77
N GLU A 247 68.52 57.51 -39.52
CA GLU A 247 68.01 56.88 -38.30
C GLU A 247 68.48 57.59 -37.03
N GLN A 248 69.76 57.94 -36.94
CA GLN A 248 70.33 58.68 -35.82
C GLN A 248 69.70 60.08 -35.65
N SER A 249 69.43 60.78 -36.75
CA SER A 249 68.79 62.09 -36.71
C SER A 249 67.32 62.00 -36.31
N THR A 250 66.61 60.96 -36.74
CA THR A 250 65.20 60.71 -36.38
C THR A 250 65.07 60.36 -34.91
N ILE A 251 65.95 59.48 -34.39
CA ILE A 251 65.99 59.13 -32.97
C ILE A 251 66.30 60.37 -32.13
N SER A 252 67.27 61.20 -32.54
CA SER A 252 67.60 62.43 -31.82
C SER A 252 66.42 63.42 -31.80
N ALA A 253 65.69 63.56 -32.91
CA ALA A 253 64.50 64.41 -32.99
C ALA A 253 63.36 63.90 -32.10
N LEU A 254 63.09 62.59 -32.12
CA LEU A 254 62.05 61.98 -31.30
C LEU A 254 62.39 62.03 -29.80
N ASN A 255 63.66 61.87 -29.43
CA ASN A 255 64.11 62.06 -28.04
C ASN A 255 63.91 63.51 -27.57
N LYS A 256 64.22 64.50 -28.41
CA LYS A 256 63.97 65.91 -28.09
C LYS A 256 62.46 66.20 -27.94
N TYR A 257 61.65 65.64 -28.83
CA TYR A 257 60.19 65.69 -28.75
C TYR A 257 59.68 65.13 -27.42
N LEU A 258 60.14 63.93 -27.04
CA LEU A 258 59.73 63.28 -25.80
C LEU A 258 60.16 64.05 -24.55
N GLN A 259 61.34 64.67 -24.58
CA GLN A 259 61.78 65.55 -23.49
C GLN A 259 60.86 66.77 -23.36
N ALA A 260 60.52 67.44 -24.46
CA ALA A 260 59.60 68.57 -24.44
C ALA A 260 58.20 68.16 -23.96
N ALA A 261 57.68 67.04 -24.47
CA ALA A 261 56.40 66.48 -24.04
C ALA A 261 56.38 66.15 -22.55
N ASN A 262 57.49 65.61 -22.03
CA ASN A 262 57.64 65.28 -20.61
C ASN A 262 57.64 66.53 -19.73
N GLU A 263 58.26 67.63 -20.17
CA GLU A 263 58.21 68.90 -19.43
C GLU A 263 56.81 69.51 -19.41
N VAL A 264 56.04 69.41 -20.50
CA VAL A 264 54.64 69.84 -20.52
C VAL A 264 53.80 68.98 -19.58
N ALA A 265 54.00 67.66 -19.59
CA ALA A 265 53.30 66.75 -18.71
C ALA A 265 53.53 67.07 -17.23
N LYS A 266 54.77 67.41 -16.84
CA LYS A 266 55.15 67.79 -15.46
C LYS A 266 54.53 69.09 -14.95
N GLN A 267 54.00 69.95 -15.83
CA GLN A 267 53.31 71.16 -15.40
C GLN A 267 51.99 70.84 -14.70
N ASN A 268 51.48 69.62 -14.91
CA ASN A 268 50.29 69.10 -14.28
C ASN A 268 50.66 68.11 -13.17
N GLU A 269 49.73 67.87 -12.24
CA GLU A 269 49.96 67.10 -11.02
C GLU A 269 49.92 65.58 -11.26
N ILE A 270 50.86 65.06 -12.06
CA ILE A 270 51.02 63.64 -12.38
C ILE A 270 52.25 63.03 -11.70
N GLU A 271 52.31 61.69 -11.60
CA GLU A 271 53.46 60.99 -11.01
C GLU A 271 54.71 61.17 -11.87
N VAL A 272 55.84 61.46 -11.21
CA VAL A 272 57.15 61.64 -11.87
C VAL A 272 58.15 60.66 -11.27
N ASN A 273 58.81 59.90 -12.14
CA ASN A 273 59.91 59.04 -11.73
C ASN A 273 61.05 59.86 -11.13
N GLN A 274 61.37 59.67 -9.85
CA GLN A 274 62.41 60.45 -9.18
C GLN A 274 63.84 60.16 -9.69
N GLU A 275 64.08 58.99 -10.27
CA GLU A 275 65.41 58.59 -10.79
C GLU A 275 65.64 59.09 -12.22
N THR A 276 64.62 58.99 -13.08
CA THR A 276 64.73 59.30 -14.51
C THR A 276 64.14 60.66 -14.88
N GLY A 277 63.37 61.28 -13.97
CA GLY A 277 62.64 62.52 -14.23
C GLY A 277 61.54 62.39 -15.29
N MET A 278 61.12 61.17 -15.64
CA MET A 278 60.09 60.91 -16.65
C MET A 278 58.72 60.77 -15.97
N ALA A 279 57.73 61.50 -16.47
CA ALA A 279 56.31 61.40 -16.10
C ALA A 279 55.51 60.59 -17.14
N LEU A 280 56.01 60.55 -18.38
CA LEU A 280 55.40 59.80 -19.48
C LEU A 280 55.69 58.30 -19.39
N ARG A 281 54.64 57.47 -19.43
CA ARG A 281 54.74 56.01 -19.61
C ARG A 281 54.28 55.63 -21.01
N LEU A 282 55.26 55.39 -21.87
CA LEU A 282 55.05 54.98 -23.26
C LEU A 282 55.48 53.53 -23.45
N GLN A 283 54.82 52.82 -24.36
CA GLN A 283 55.29 51.49 -24.77
C GLN A 283 56.46 51.64 -25.73
N THR A 284 57.51 50.85 -25.54
CA THR A 284 58.70 50.86 -26.42
C THR A 284 58.31 50.61 -27.88
N GLU A 285 57.32 49.76 -28.12
CA GLU A 285 56.80 49.49 -29.46
C GLU A 285 56.20 50.73 -30.12
N ASP A 286 55.47 51.56 -29.37
CA ASP A 286 54.87 52.79 -29.90
C ASP A 286 55.94 53.80 -30.34
N ILE A 287 57.01 53.94 -29.54
CA ILE A 287 58.15 54.80 -29.86
C ILE A 287 58.86 54.30 -31.12
N LEU A 288 59.12 52.99 -31.20
CA LEU A 288 59.78 52.37 -32.36
C LEU A 288 58.92 52.47 -33.62
N ASN A 289 57.60 52.31 -33.50
CA ASN A 289 56.68 52.45 -34.62
C ASN A 289 56.63 53.90 -35.12
N ALA A 290 56.54 54.89 -34.22
CA ALA A 290 56.62 56.30 -34.59
C ALA A 290 57.95 56.62 -35.30
N ALA A 291 59.07 56.16 -34.75
CA ALA A 291 60.39 56.35 -35.35
C ALA A 291 60.49 55.72 -36.76
N ARG A 292 59.95 54.50 -36.94
CA ARG A 292 59.91 53.81 -38.24
C ARG A 292 59.07 54.55 -39.26
N ILE A 293 57.90 55.05 -38.87
CA ILE A 293 57.03 55.83 -39.76
C ILE A 293 57.75 57.10 -40.22
N ILE A 294 58.33 57.85 -39.29
CA ILE A 294 59.05 59.11 -39.60
C ILE A 294 60.29 58.85 -40.47
N TYR A 295 61.02 57.76 -40.20
CA TYR A 295 62.20 57.37 -40.98
C TYR A 295 61.86 56.99 -42.42
N ASN A 296 60.77 56.25 -42.64
CA ASN A 296 60.37 55.75 -43.96
C ASN A 296 59.60 56.80 -44.81
N MET A 297 59.37 58.00 -44.30
CA MET A 297 58.81 59.11 -45.07
C MET A 297 59.79 59.61 -46.13
N ASP A 298 59.26 60.28 -47.16
CA ASP A 298 60.12 60.92 -48.16
C ASP A 298 61.04 61.98 -47.52
N PRO A 299 62.30 62.09 -47.98
CA PRO A 299 63.24 63.07 -47.44
C PRO A 299 62.71 64.51 -47.51
N GLY A 300 62.57 65.15 -46.35
CA GLY A 300 62.10 66.53 -46.24
C GLY A 300 60.59 66.67 -46.01
N SER A 301 59.84 65.57 -46.00
CA SER A 301 58.42 65.58 -45.61
C SER A 301 58.26 66.05 -44.16
N ARG A 302 57.14 66.70 -43.85
CA ARG A 302 56.81 67.16 -42.49
C ARG A 302 55.71 66.28 -41.92
N VAL A 303 55.78 66.02 -40.62
CA VAL A 303 54.79 65.20 -39.90
C VAL A 303 54.48 65.84 -38.55
N ILE A 304 53.20 66.06 -38.30
CA ILE A 304 52.66 66.48 -37.01
C ILE A 304 52.65 65.25 -36.11
N VAL A 305 53.34 65.34 -34.97
CA VAL A 305 53.39 64.29 -33.98
C VAL A 305 52.69 64.78 -32.72
N SER A 306 51.55 64.17 -32.41
CA SER A 306 50.75 64.46 -31.22
C SER A 306 50.87 63.31 -30.22
N LEU A 307 51.14 63.65 -28.97
CA LEU A 307 51.15 62.72 -27.85
C LEU A 307 49.80 62.81 -27.15
N VAL A 308 49.08 61.69 -27.09
CA VAL A 308 47.68 61.65 -26.64
C VAL A 308 47.52 60.72 -25.44
N ALA A 309 46.78 61.17 -24.43
CA ALA A 309 46.49 60.37 -23.24
C ALA A 309 45.62 59.14 -23.58
N ARG A 310 46.09 57.95 -23.19
CA ARG A 310 45.43 56.68 -23.53
C ARG A 310 44.30 56.31 -22.58
N VAL A 311 44.39 56.77 -21.34
CA VAL A 311 43.45 56.51 -20.25
C VAL A 311 43.18 57.79 -19.49
N ASN A 312 42.15 57.77 -18.66
CA ASN A 312 41.92 58.80 -17.67
C ASN A 312 43.03 58.73 -16.61
N VAL A 313 43.72 59.84 -16.39
CA VAL A 313 44.86 59.93 -15.47
C VAL A 313 44.44 60.79 -14.28
N PRO A 314 44.27 60.20 -13.09
CA PRO A 314 44.05 60.96 -11.87
C PRO A 314 45.34 61.65 -11.40
N LYS A 315 45.19 62.54 -10.42
CA LYS A 315 46.31 63.24 -9.78
C LYS A 315 47.31 62.23 -9.18
N ASN A 316 48.60 62.51 -9.34
CA ASN A 316 49.72 61.67 -8.85
C ASN A 316 49.75 60.24 -9.43
N ASP A 317 49.17 60.01 -10.60
CA ASP A 317 49.36 58.76 -11.35
C ASP A 317 50.16 59.01 -12.65
N TRP A 318 50.66 57.94 -13.25
CA TRP A 318 51.49 57.99 -14.44
C TRP A 318 50.70 58.36 -15.69
N LEU A 319 51.27 59.23 -16.53
CA LEU A 319 50.66 59.58 -17.81
C LEU A 319 50.96 58.53 -18.87
N TYR A 320 50.00 57.62 -19.07
CA TYR A 320 50.03 56.68 -20.18
C TYR A 320 49.57 57.36 -21.47
N ALA A 321 50.46 57.47 -22.45
CA ALA A 321 50.16 58.14 -23.71
C ALA A 321 50.62 57.31 -24.93
N ASN A 322 50.11 57.66 -26.10
CA ASN A 322 50.51 57.09 -27.38
C ASN A 322 50.69 58.20 -28.44
N PHE A 323 51.39 57.88 -29.53
CA PHE A 323 51.61 58.83 -30.62
C PHE A 323 50.48 58.77 -31.65
N GLN A 324 50.07 59.93 -32.13
CA GLN A 324 49.29 60.12 -33.34
C GLN A 324 50.13 60.91 -34.33
N LEU A 325 50.28 60.37 -35.54
CA LEU A 325 51.12 60.96 -36.58
C LEU A 325 50.23 61.35 -37.76
N HIS A 326 50.30 62.62 -38.16
CA HIS A 326 49.59 63.14 -39.31
C HIS A 326 50.55 63.84 -40.26
N GLU A 327 50.44 63.57 -41.55
CA GLU A 327 51.24 64.26 -42.57
C GLU A 327 50.95 65.77 -42.56
N ASP A 328 52.01 66.58 -42.57
CA ASP A 328 51.96 68.03 -42.62
C ASP A 328 52.34 68.51 -44.03
N PHE A 329 51.41 69.18 -44.70
CA PHE A 329 51.57 69.67 -46.07
C PHE A 329 51.00 71.08 -46.22
N ILE A 330 51.39 71.77 -47.29
CA ILE A 330 50.87 73.11 -47.61
C ILE A 330 49.43 72.97 -48.07
N VAL A 331 48.49 73.51 -47.30
CA VAL A 331 47.06 73.57 -47.62
C VAL A 331 46.78 74.73 -48.58
N PHE A 332 47.41 75.89 -48.34
CA PHE A 332 47.31 77.06 -49.21
C PHE A 332 48.70 77.61 -49.55
N GLU A 333 48.98 77.75 -50.84
CA GLU A 333 50.20 78.40 -51.31
C GLU A 333 50.21 79.90 -50.97
N LYS A 334 51.40 80.48 -50.82
CA LYS A 334 51.53 81.91 -50.60
C LYS A 334 50.85 82.70 -51.72
N ASP A 335 50.13 83.77 -51.36
CA ASP A 335 49.38 84.65 -52.25
C ASP A 335 48.20 83.96 -52.98
N SER A 336 47.85 82.72 -52.62
CA SER A 336 46.70 82.02 -53.18
C SER A 336 45.37 82.55 -52.63
N LEU A 337 44.33 82.53 -53.47
CA LEU A 337 42.98 82.96 -53.08
C LEU A 337 42.30 81.84 -52.28
N ILE A 338 42.06 82.10 -51.00
CA ILE A 338 41.36 81.17 -50.11
C ILE A 338 39.85 81.28 -50.32
N GLY A 339 39.29 82.49 -50.37
CA GLY A 339 37.86 82.70 -50.56
C GLY A 339 37.53 84.12 -50.99
N SER A 340 36.34 84.33 -51.54
CA SER A 340 35.89 85.67 -51.94
C SER A 340 34.38 85.80 -51.88
N LYS A 341 33.88 86.98 -51.49
CA LYS A 341 32.46 87.32 -51.50
C LYS A 341 32.24 88.68 -52.12
N GLN A 342 31.22 88.80 -52.96
CA GLN A 342 30.77 90.09 -53.48
C GLN A 342 29.77 90.71 -52.49
N ILE A 343 30.01 91.96 -52.10
CA ILE A 343 29.18 92.72 -51.16
C ILE A 343 28.75 94.03 -51.83
N VAL A 344 27.46 94.37 -51.73
CA VAL A 344 26.91 95.59 -52.33
C VAL A 344 27.12 96.75 -51.36
N ALA A 345 27.94 97.74 -51.73
CA ALA A 345 28.06 98.94 -50.91
C ALA A 345 26.76 99.75 -50.97
N GLY A 346 26.16 100.01 -49.80
CA GLY A 346 24.82 100.59 -49.64
C GLY A 346 23.88 99.77 -48.76
N GLN A 347 24.25 98.54 -48.39
CA GLN A 347 23.52 97.72 -47.43
C GLN A 347 23.71 98.21 -45.99
N SER A 348 22.78 97.81 -45.10
CA SER A 348 22.89 98.14 -43.68
C SER A 348 24.16 97.56 -43.05
N SER A 349 24.67 98.19 -41.99
CA SER A 349 25.88 97.69 -41.28
C SER A 349 25.77 96.22 -40.88
N SER A 350 24.57 95.78 -40.49
CA SER A 350 24.28 94.40 -40.10
C SER A 350 24.31 93.44 -41.29
N GLU A 351 23.84 93.84 -42.47
CA GLU A 351 23.91 93.01 -43.69
C GLU A 351 25.34 92.81 -44.19
N ILE A 352 26.17 93.86 -44.12
CA ILE A 352 27.60 93.76 -44.48
C ILE A 352 28.32 92.84 -43.47
N GLU A 353 28.02 92.98 -42.18
CA GLU A 353 28.56 92.11 -41.13
C GLU A 353 28.17 90.64 -41.35
N ASN A 354 26.90 90.35 -41.63
CA ASN A 354 26.42 89.00 -41.93
C ASN A 354 27.11 88.41 -43.17
N SER A 355 27.30 89.22 -44.21
CA SER A 355 27.98 88.80 -45.44
C SER A 355 29.46 88.49 -45.19
N LEU A 356 30.12 89.27 -44.33
CA LEU A 356 31.51 89.03 -43.94
C LEU A 356 31.62 87.78 -43.06
N ARG A 357 30.73 87.60 -42.07
CA ARG A 357 30.67 86.37 -41.25
C ARG A 357 30.44 85.12 -42.10
N SER A 358 29.55 85.19 -43.10
CA SER A 358 29.32 84.12 -44.07
C SER A 358 30.59 83.79 -44.86
N LEU A 359 31.34 84.81 -45.32
CA LEU A 359 32.62 84.60 -46.00
C LEU A 359 33.63 83.88 -45.08
N LEU A 360 33.72 84.27 -43.81
CA LEU A 360 34.61 83.62 -42.85
C LEU A 360 34.23 82.17 -42.55
N GLN A 361 32.93 81.89 -42.45
CA GLN A 361 32.44 80.52 -42.30
C GLN A 361 32.77 79.67 -43.54
N GLU A 362 32.52 80.20 -44.74
CA GLU A 362 32.85 79.52 -46.01
C GLU A 362 34.36 79.23 -46.10
N ILE A 363 35.20 80.17 -45.66
CA ILE A 363 36.66 80.00 -45.59
C ILE A 363 37.04 78.92 -44.58
N ASN A 364 36.42 78.92 -43.39
CA ASN A 364 36.67 77.91 -42.36
C ASN A 364 36.33 76.50 -42.87
N GLU A 365 35.14 76.33 -43.45
CA GLU A 365 34.70 75.06 -44.04
C GLU A 365 35.62 74.64 -45.20
N LYS A 366 35.98 75.57 -46.08
CA LYS A 366 36.90 75.28 -47.19
C LYS A 366 38.28 74.86 -46.71
N ALA A 367 38.82 75.53 -45.70
CA ALA A 367 40.14 75.21 -45.15
C ALA A 367 40.17 73.84 -44.46
N ILE A 368 39.12 73.50 -43.68
CA ILE A 368 38.97 72.16 -43.08
C ILE A 368 38.89 71.10 -44.17
N ASN A 369 38.06 71.31 -45.19
CA ASN A 369 37.91 70.37 -46.32
C ASN A 369 39.19 70.18 -47.13
N GLN A 370 40.06 71.20 -47.18
CA GLN A 370 41.37 71.12 -47.84
C GLN A 370 42.48 70.54 -46.95
N GLY A 371 42.17 70.27 -45.67
CA GLY A 371 43.01 69.47 -44.78
C GLY A 371 43.48 70.16 -43.50
N LEU A 372 43.18 71.45 -43.31
CA LEU A 372 43.60 72.22 -42.14
C LEU A 372 42.93 71.68 -40.86
N LEU A 373 43.69 71.56 -39.76
CA LEU A 373 43.18 70.94 -38.53
C LEU A 373 42.32 71.92 -37.71
N PRO A 374 41.04 71.59 -37.42
CA PRO A 374 40.21 72.42 -36.56
C PRO A 374 40.64 72.31 -35.09
N ASP A 375 40.36 73.35 -34.30
CA ASP A 375 40.42 73.28 -32.84
C ASP A 375 39.20 72.54 -32.25
N ASN A 376 39.14 72.46 -30.91
CA ASN A 376 38.02 71.84 -30.18
C ASN A 376 36.66 72.54 -30.40
N SER A 377 36.65 73.73 -31.00
CA SER A 377 35.43 74.49 -31.37
C SER A 377 35.03 74.29 -32.84
N GLY A 378 35.79 73.49 -33.60
CA GLY A 378 35.56 73.29 -35.04
C GLY A 378 36.08 74.44 -35.92
N GLN A 379 36.95 75.30 -35.39
CA GLN A 379 37.48 76.46 -36.10
C GLN A 379 38.95 76.28 -36.45
N VAL A 380 39.37 76.81 -37.61
CA VAL A 380 40.77 76.79 -38.07
C VAL A 380 41.49 78.13 -37.89
N GLY A 381 40.78 79.12 -37.36
CA GLY A 381 41.31 80.45 -37.06
C GLY A 381 40.19 81.40 -36.67
N SER A 382 40.58 82.51 -36.08
CA SER A 382 39.72 83.61 -35.69
C SER A 382 40.24 84.90 -36.33
N ILE A 383 39.39 85.92 -36.44
CA ILE A 383 39.83 87.24 -36.90
C ILE A 383 39.72 88.21 -35.76
N ASN A 384 40.75 89.03 -35.61
CA ASN A 384 40.80 90.07 -34.60
C ASN A 384 39.69 91.10 -34.84
N PHE A 385 39.06 91.54 -33.76
CA PHE A 385 37.93 92.46 -33.84
C PHE A 385 38.28 93.77 -34.57
N SER A 386 39.49 94.30 -34.38
CA SER A 386 39.95 95.49 -35.09
C SER A 386 40.02 95.29 -36.61
N GLU A 387 40.62 94.18 -37.05
CA GLU A 387 40.78 93.85 -38.48
C GLU A 387 39.43 93.61 -39.16
N PHE A 388 38.51 92.95 -38.48
CA PHE A 388 37.14 92.76 -38.96
C PHE A 388 36.42 94.09 -39.21
N TYR A 389 36.54 95.05 -38.29
CA TYR A 389 35.89 96.35 -38.41
C TYR A 389 36.58 97.28 -39.41
N ASP A 390 37.89 97.14 -39.59
CA ASP A 390 38.62 97.88 -40.64
C ASP A 390 38.11 97.49 -42.03
N ILE A 391 37.91 96.19 -42.27
CA ILE A 391 37.32 95.68 -43.53
C ILE A 391 35.87 96.18 -43.66
N LEU A 392 35.08 96.12 -42.59
CA LEU A 392 33.71 96.62 -42.58
C LEU A 392 33.64 98.10 -42.99
N ASN A 393 34.52 98.94 -42.45
CA ASN A 393 34.58 100.37 -42.76
C ASN A 393 35.05 100.63 -44.19
N GLN A 394 36.02 99.86 -44.70
CA GLN A 394 36.47 99.99 -46.09
C GLN A 394 35.38 99.59 -47.09
N VAL A 395 34.58 98.55 -46.81
CA VAL A 395 33.43 98.17 -47.65
C VAL A 395 32.33 99.24 -47.63
N LYS A 396 32.09 99.89 -46.48
CA LYS A 396 31.13 101.00 -46.36
C LYS A 396 31.54 102.26 -47.13
N ALA A 397 32.85 102.55 -47.17
CA ALA A 397 33.38 103.73 -47.84
C ALA A 397 33.37 103.61 -49.38
N ALA A 398 33.17 102.40 -49.91
CA ALA A 398 33.04 102.20 -51.36
C ALA A 398 31.65 102.63 -51.85
N GLU A 399 31.57 103.23 -53.04
CA GLU A 399 30.30 103.71 -53.60
C GLU A 399 29.61 102.68 -54.54
N LYS A 400 30.25 101.52 -54.77
CA LYS A 400 29.80 100.47 -55.71
C LYS A 400 29.93 99.07 -55.10
N LYS A 401 29.46 98.04 -55.81
CA LYS A 401 29.71 96.64 -55.43
C LYS A 401 31.21 96.38 -55.28
N VAL A 402 31.63 95.84 -54.13
CA VAL A 402 33.01 95.48 -53.82
C VAL A 402 33.13 93.98 -53.65
N THR A 403 34.23 93.41 -54.11
CA THR A 403 34.56 92.00 -53.86
C THR A 403 35.61 91.93 -52.75
N VAL A 404 35.24 91.35 -51.62
CA VAL A 404 36.18 91.04 -50.53
C VAL A 404 36.83 89.71 -50.85
N LYS A 405 38.14 89.71 -51.06
CA LYS A 405 38.96 88.51 -51.33
C LYS A 405 39.90 88.26 -50.17
N VAL A 406 40.05 87.00 -49.79
CA VAL A 406 40.94 86.54 -48.73
C VAL A 406 42.05 85.71 -49.33
N TYR A 407 43.28 86.17 -49.12
CA TYR A 407 44.48 85.55 -49.65
C TYR A 407 45.34 84.97 -48.52
N ALA A 408 46.08 83.92 -48.82
CA ALA A 408 47.12 83.42 -47.94
C ALA A 408 48.31 84.40 -47.94
N LYS A 409 48.63 84.98 -46.78
CA LYS A 409 49.75 85.91 -46.58
C LYS A 409 51.10 85.20 -46.71
N THR A 410 51.13 83.95 -46.27
CA THR A 410 52.26 83.01 -46.25
C THR A 410 51.78 81.66 -46.79
N ALA A 411 52.69 80.71 -47.01
CA ALA A 411 52.26 79.33 -47.24
C ALA A 411 51.66 78.79 -45.94
N ILE A 412 50.42 78.32 -45.98
CA ILE A 412 49.67 77.82 -44.81
C ILE A 412 49.82 76.31 -44.77
N TRP A 413 50.50 75.83 -43.75
CA TRP A 413 50.68 74.40 -43.47
C TRP A 413 49.48 73.85 -42.73
N ARG A 414 49.38 72.52 -42.68
CA ARG A 414 48.24 71.82 -42.08
C ARG A 414 48.07 72.10 -40.58
N GLU A 415 49.17 72.33 -39.88
CA GLU A 415 49.21 72.72 -38.47
C GLU A 415 48.86 74.20 -38.24
N ASP A 416 49.03 75.05 -39.25
CA ASP A 416 48.91 76.50 -39.09
C ASP A 416 47.46 76.95 -38.81
N ARG A 417 47.33 78.09 -38.15
CA ARG A 417 46.04 78.78 -37.98
C ARG A 417 45.85 79.84 -39.05
N LEU A 418 44.61 80.02 -39.50
CA LEU A 418 44.29 81.09 -40.46
C LEU A 418 44.42 82.49 -39.86
N THR A 419 44.32 82.65 -38.53
CA THR A 419 44.31 83.94 -37.83
C THR A 419 45.43 84.89 -38.27
N ASP A 420 46.67 84.40 -38.31
CA ASP A 420 47.85 85.25 -38.57
C ASP A 420 48.36 85.15 -40.02
N ASN A 421 47.78 84.24 -40.80
CA ASN A 421 48.30 83.79 -42.09
C ASN A 421 47.43 84.19 -43.29
N ILE A 422 46.39 84.99 -43.08
CA ILE A 422 45.52 85.51 -44.15
C ILE A 422 45.67 87.02 -44.32
N ASN A 423 45.24 87.52 -45.47
CA ASN A 423 45.17 88.94 -45.77
C ASN A 423 43.92 89.25 -46.61
N PHE A 424 43.27 90.37 -46.34
CA PHE A 424 42.07 90.82 -47.02
C PHE A 424 42.41 91.86 -48.09
N LYS A 425 41.83 91.70 -49.28
CA LYS A 425 41.90 92.70 -50.35
C LYS A 425 40.49 93.00 -50.85
N LEU A 426 40.21 94.29 -51.02
CA LEU A 426 38.96 94.78 -51.60
C LEU A 426 39.23 95.16 -53.05
N GLU A 427 38.44 94.59 -53.97
CA GLU A 427 38.52 94.84 -55.42
C GLU A 427 37.19 95.29 -56.03
#